data_AF-A0A812LCH4-F1
#
_entry.id   AF-A0A812LCH4-F1
#
_cell.length_a   1.000
_cell.length_b   1.000
_cell.length_c   1.000
_cell.angle_alpha   90.00
_cell.angle_beta   90.00
_cell.angle_gamma   90.00
#
_symmetry.space_group_name_H-M   'P 1'
#
loop_
_entity.id
_entity.type
_entity.pdbx_description
1 polymer ?
#
loop_
_entity_poly.entity_id
_entity_poly.type
_entity_poly.pdbx_seq_one_letter_code
_entity_poly.pdbx_strand_id
1 'polypeptide(L)'
;LLSSSYEYPGRYTQWTIGFCDPPVCLEAWGKKFQVNALNCRGVPFLLAIHEAIQGNDALAEVKLVGSDRIEGTVKEAAGFFAEEDRSKQPSIFSVIRALVNLFSSDEDAHLGLYGAFGYDLAFQFEQ
;
A
#
# COMPACT_ATOMS: atom_id res chain seq x y z
N LEU A 1 -7.50 15.60 3.52
CA LEU A 1 -7.53 16.03 4.94
C LEU A 1 -8.23 14.91 5.71
N LEU A 2 -7.54 14.31 6.67
CA LEU A 2 -8.17 13.38 7.62
C LEU A 2 -8.38 14.15 8.92
N SER A 3 -9.60 14.23 9.41
CA SER A 3 -9.94 15.01 10.60
C SER A 3 -10.93 14.26 11.48
N SER A 4 -10.67 14.24 12.78
CA SER A 4 -11.62 13.83 13.81
C SER A 4 -12.13 15.08 14.55
N SER A 5 -13.40 15.41 14.39
CA SER A 5 -14.07 16.51 15.12
C SER A 5 -14.76 16.05 16.40
N TYR A 6 -14.71 14.76 16.72
CA TYR A 6 -15.43 14.16 17.84
C TYR A 6 -14.46 13.91 19.01
N GLU A 7 -14.79 14.47 20.17
CA GLU A 7 -14.03 14.26 21.40
C GLU A 7 -14.80 13.28 22.30
N TYR A 8 -14.18 12.15 22.63
CA TYR A 8 -14.67 11.24 23.65
C TYR A 8 -13.52 10.96 24.62
N PRO A 9 -13.57 11.42 25.88
CA PRO A 9 -12.48 11.30 26.83
C PRO A 9 -11.98 9.86 26.95
N GLY A 10 -10.68 9.66 26.71
CA GLY A 10 -10.02 8.35 26.77
C GLY A 10 -10.29 7.42 25.60
N ARG A 11 -10.98 7.86 24.53
CA ARG A 11 -11.29 7.00 23.37
C ARG A 11 -11.07 7.67 22.01
N TYR A 12 -11.39 8.96 21.87
CA TYR A 12 -11.16 9.73 20.64
C TYR A 12 -10.63 11.13 20.96
N THR A 13 -9.46 11.46 20.41
CA THR A 13 -8.87 12.80 20.44
C THR A 13 -9.19 13.55 19.16
N GLN A 14 -9.32 14.88 19.25
CA GLN A 14 -9.36 15.72 18.06
C GLN A 14 -7.99 15.76 17.42
N TRP A 15 -7.95 15.49 16.12
CA TRP A 15 -6.74 15.60 15.32
C TRP A 15 -7.12 15.99 13.90
N THR A 16 -6.21 16.71 13.24
CA THR A 16 -6.32 17.07 11.83
C THR A 16 -4.97 16.80 11.19
N ILE A 17 -4.94 15.89 10.21
CA ILE A 17 -3.75 15.55 9.45
C ILE A 17 -4.01 15.90 7.99
N GLY A 18 -3.16 16.75 7.44
CA GLY A 18 -3.17 17.16 6.05
C GLY A 18 -1.84 16.76 5.39
N PHE A 19 -1.93 16.08 4.25
CA PHE A 19 -0.79 15.83 3.39
C PHE A 19 -0.89 16.77 2.19
N CYS A 20 0.21 17.43 1.84
CA CYS A 20 0.33 18.22 0.63
C CYS A 20 1.47 17.66 -0.23
N ASP A 21 1.25 17.66 -1.55
CA ASP A 21 2.25 17.27 -2.56
C ASP A 21 2.94 15.91 -2.25
N PRO A 22 2.19 14.80 -2.18
CA PRO A 22 2.78 13.48 -1.94
C PRO A 22 3.75 13.10 -3.08
N PRO A 23 4.88 12.43 -2.78
CA PRO A 23 5.87 12.10 -3.80
C PRO A 23 5.44 10.92 -4.68
N VAL A 24 4.69 9.97 -4.14
CA VAL A 24 4.26 8.75 -4.84
C VAL A 24 2.80 8.41 -4.57
N CYS A 25 2.19 7.63 -5.46
CA CYS A 25 0.84 7.08 -5.30
C CYS A 25 0.83 5.59 -5.63
N LEU A 26 0.19 4.77 -4.80
CA LEU A 26 -0.13 3.37 -5.08
C LEU A 26 -1.62 3.26 -5.42
N GLU A 27 -1.91 2.73 -6.60
CA GLU A 27 -3.27 2.44 -7.05
C GLU A 27 -3.38 0.95 -7.38
N ALA A 28 -4.52 0.33 -7.07
CA ALA A 28 -4.74 -1.09 -7.31
C ALA A 28 -6.18 -1.38 -7.73
N TRP A 29 -6.34 -2.32 -8.66
CA TRP A 29 -7.63 -2.75 -9.18
C TRP A 29 -7.57 -4.22 -9.59
N GLY A 30 -8.49 -5.02 -9.07
CA GLY A 30 -8.37 -6.48 -9.16
C GLY A 30 -7.00 -6.93 -8.64
N LYS A 31 -6.25 -7.69 -9.44
CA LYS A 31 -4.90 -8.16 -9.10
C LYS A 31 -3.78 -7.26 -9.59
N LYS A 32 -4.08 -6.17 -10.29
CA LYS A 32 -3.09 -5.25 -10.84
C LYS A 32 -2.87 -4.09 -9.88
N PHE A 33 -1.65 -3.57 -9.89
CA PHE A 33 -1.32 -2.35 -9.19
C PHE A 33 -0.31 -1.53 -9.97
N GLN A 34 -0.25 -0.26 -9.61
CA GLN A 34 0.66 0.71 -10.18
C GLN A 34 1.17 1.62 -9.07
N VAL A 35 2.47 1.93 -9.13
CA VAL A 35 3.07 2.98 -8.29
C VAL A 35 3.58 4.09 -9.20
N ASN A 36 3.10 5.31 -8.98
CA ASN A 36 3.48 6.48 -9.78
C ASN A 36 4.29 7.46 -8.94
N ALA A 37 5.34 8.04 -9.53
CA ALA A 37 5.90 9.29 -9.02
C ALA A 37 4.95 10.45 -9.41
N LEU A 38 4.48 11.18 -8.41
CA LEU A 38 3.56 12.32 -8.64
C LEU A 38 4.31 13.64 -8.89
N ASN A 39 5.59 13.68 -8.53
CA ASN A 39 6.50 14.79 -8.75
C ASN A 39 7.95 14.28 -8.83
N CYS A 40 8.91 15.15 -9.09
CA CYS A 40 10.32 14.77 -9.22
C CYS A 40 10.91 14.15 -7.94
N ARG A 41 10.36 14.48 -6.76
CA ARG A 41 10.78 13.88 -5.48
C ARG A 41 10.37 12.41 -5.38
N GLY A 42 9.37 11.99 -6.15
CA GLY A 42 8.88 10.60 -6.24
C GLY A 42 9.83 9.63 -6.94
N VAL A 43 10.62 10.11 -7.90
CA VAL A 43 11.43 9.24 -8.77
C VAL A 43 12.44 8.37 -7.97
N PRO A 44 13.21 8.90 -7.00
CA PRO A 44 14.08 8.07 -6.19
C PRO A 44 13.34 7.01 -5.36
N PHE A 45 12.12 7.32 -4.90
CA PHE A 45 11.31 6.37 -4.14
C PHE A 45 10.89 5.17 -4.99
N LEU A 46 10.66 5.35 -6.29
CA LEU A 46 10.27 4.23 -7.15
C LEU A 46 11.36 3.16 -7.25
N LEU A 47 12.64 3.56 -7.26
CA LEU A 47 13.73 2.59 -7.26
C LEU A 47 13.73 1.77 -5.97
N ALA A 48 13.62 2.44 -4.82
CA ALA A 48 13.56 1.78 -3.52
C ALA A 48 12.31 0.87 -3.37
N ILE A 49 11.15 1.35 -3.84
CA ILE A 49 9.91 0.57 -3.84
C ILE A 49 10.04 -0.65 -4.74
N HIS A 50 10.57 -0.49 -5.96
CA HIS A 50 10.78 -1.60 -6.88
C HIS A 50 11.69 -2.67 -6.26
N GLU A 51 12.81 -2.26 -5.66
CA GLU A 51 13.72 -3.17 -4.96
C GLU A 51 13.06 -3.91 -3.80
N ALA A 52 12.21 -3.22 -3.04
CA ALA A 52 11.49 -3.81 -1.92
C ALA A 52 10.42 -4.84 -2.34
N ILE A 53 9.87 -4.75 -3.56
CA ILE A 53 8.77 -5.62 -4.00
C ILE A 53 9.14 -6.65 -5.08
N GLN A 54 10.21 -6.46 -5.86
CA GLN A 54 10.55 -7.32 -6.99
C GLN A 54 10.78 -8.81 -6.62
N GLY A 55 11.16 -9.09 -5.37
CA GLY A 55 11.36 -10.45 -4.85
C GLY A 55 10.21 -10.97 -3.99
N ASN A 56 9.06 -10.29 -3.97
CA ASN A 56 7.94 -10.68 -3.11
C ASN A 56 7.19 -11.89 -3.71
N ASP A 57 7.14 -12.99 -2.97
CA ASP A 57 6.50 -14.23 -3.40
C ASP A 57 5.01 -14.09 -3.76
N ALA A 58 4.33 -13.06 -3.27
CA ALA A 58 2.95 -12.76 -3.63
C ALA A 58 2.78 -12.20 -5.04
N LEU A 59 3.85 -11.78 -5.73
CA LEU A 59 3.78 -11.07 -7.01
C LEU A 59 4.11 -11.99 -8.18
N ALA A 60 3.25 -11.93 -9.20
CA ALA A 60 3.41 -12.66 -10.45
C ALA A 60 4.35 -11.91 -11.41
N GLU A 61 4.21 -10.58 -11.47
CA GLU A 61 5.12 -9.71 -12.22
C GLU A 61 5.29 -8.37 -11.51
N VAL A 62 6.47 -7.78 -11.66
CA VAL A 62 6.76 -6.38 -11.33
C VAL A 62 7.72 -5.85 -12.40
N LYS A 63 7.48 -4.65 -12.89
CA LYS A 63 8.36 -3.97 -13.84
C LYS A 63 8.39 -2.47 -13.60
N LEU A 64 9.56 -1.88 -13.77
CA LEU A 64 9.70 -0.43 -13.96
C LEU A 64 9.30 -0.06 -15.39
N VAL A 65 8.45 0.95 -15.52
CA VAL A 65 8.00 1.50 -16.80
C VAL A 65 8.49 2.93 -16.88
N GLY A 66 9.53 3.15 -17.70
CA GLY A 66 10.21 4.44 -17.74
C GLY A 66 10.92 4.74 -16.42
N SER A 67 10.91 6.01 -16.02
CA SER A 67 11.54 6.50 -14.77
C SER A 67 10.54 6.91 -13.69
N ASP A 68 9.24 6.84 -13.97
CA ASP A 68 8.19 7.46 -13.15
C ASP A 68 7.06 6.49 -12.77
N ARG A 69 7.16 5.22 -13.14
CA ARG A 69 6.12 4.22 -12.86
C ARG A 69 6.66 2.82 -12.58
N ILE A 70 6.01 2.12 -11.66
CA ILE A 70 6.07 0.67 -11.49
C ILE A 70 4.69 0.09 -11.84
N GLU A 71 4.67 -1.00 -12.59
CA GLU A 71 3.47 -1.80 -12.83
C GLU A 71 3.70 -3.21 -12.27
N GLY A 72 2.68 -3.81 -11.67
CA GLY A 72 2.77 -5.18 -11.22
C GLY A 72 1.43 -5.89 -11.09
N THR A 73 1.52 -7.21 -10.97
CA THR A 73 0.37 -8.11 -10.82
C THR A 73 0.60 -9.06 -9.66
N VAL A 74 -0.39 -9.19 -8.78
CA VAL A 74 -0.42 -10.14 -7.67
C VAL A 74 -0.82 -11.53 -8.16
N LYS A 75 -0.22 -12.59 -7.59
CA LYS A 75 -0.58 -13.97 -7.89
C LYS A 75 -2.02 -14.28 -7.48
N GLU A 76 -2.62 -15.27 -8.14
CA GLU A 76 -3.83 -15.88 -7.63
C GLU A 76 -3.55 -16.64 -6.34
N ALA A 77 -4.50 -16.60 -5.41
CA ALA A 77 -4.42 -17.43 -4.22
C ALA A 77 -4.56 -18.89 -4.66
N ALA A 78 -3.56 -19.73 -4.35
CA ALA A 78 -3.59 -21.14 -4.69
C ALA A 78 -4.05 -21.96 -3.48
N GLY A 79 -5.21 -22.61 -3.60
CA GLY A 79 -5.69 -23.61 -2.65
C GLY A 79 -6.66 -23.09 -1.60
N PHE A 80 -7.13 -24.02 -0.76
CA PHE A 80 -7.99 -23.71 0.38
C PHE A 80 -7.13 -23.24 1.55
N PHE A 81 -7.46 -22.08 2.11
CA PHE A 81 -6.81 -21.54 3.29
C PHE A 81 -7.77 -21.63 4.48
N ALA A 82 -7.24 -22.04 5.65
CA ALA A 82 -7.96 -21.83 6.90
C ALA A 82 -8.15 -20.32 7.14
N GLU A 83 -9.21 -19.95 7.85
CA GLU A 83 -9.53 -18.55 8.16
C GLU A 83 -8.33 -17.78 8.76
N GLU A 84 -7.56 -18.45 9.62
CA GLU A 84 -6.38 -17.91 10.31
C GLU A 84 -5.25 -17.51 9.35
N ASP A 85 -5.15 -18.15 8.18
CA ASP A 85 -4.12 -17.89 7.16
C ASP A 85 -4.64 -17.02 6.01
N ARG A 86 -5.91 -16.60 6.02
CA ARG A 86 -6.53 -15.79 4.96
C ARG A 86 -5.79 -14.48 4.72
N SER A 87 -5.24 -13.87 5.77
CA SER A 87 -4.45 -12.63 5.67
C SER A 87 -3.06 -12.81 5.05
N LYS A 88 -2.53 -14.03 5.01
CA LYS A 88 -1.22 -14.37 4.42
C LYS A 88 -1.30 -14.69 2.93
N GLN A 89 -2.51 -14.79 2.37
CA GLN A 89 -2.70 -15.04 0.95
C GLN A 89 -2.08 -13.92 0.09
N PRO A 90 -1.58 -14.25 -1.13
CA PRO A 90 -1.19 -13.26 -2.12
C PRO A 90 -2.34 -12.27 -2.40
N SER A 91 -2.14 -11.02 -1.98
CA SER A 91 -3.10 -9.94 -2.17
C SER A 91 -2.36 -8.61 -2.33
N ILE A 92 -3.08 -7.56 -2.68
CA ILE A 92 -2.50 -6.21 -2.70
C ILE A 92 -1.93 -5.79 -1.35
N PHE A 93 -2.40 -6.37 -0.24
CA PHE A 93 -1.83 -6.11 1.08
C PHE A 93 -0.40 -6.62 1.22
N SER A 94 0.06 -7.59 0.42
CA SER A 94 1.46 -7.97 0.38
C SER A 94 2.35 -6.83 -0.14
N VAL A 95 1.85 -6.05 -1.11
CA VAL A 95 2.51 -4.84 -1.60
C VAL A 95 2.46 -3.75 -0.53
N ILE A 96 1.29 -3.48 0.03
CA ILE A 96 1.11 -2.43 1.05
C ILE A 96 2.02 -2.69 2.26
N ARG A 97 2.12 -3.93 2.75
CA ARG A 97 3.03 -4.29 3.85
C ARG A 97 4.49 -4.05 3.49
N ALA A 98 4.92 -4.40 2.27
CA ALA A 98 6.28 -4.13 1.82
C ALA A 98 6.59 -2.62 1.81
N LEU A 99 5.65 -1.79 1.35
CA LEU A 99 5.81 -0.32 1.36
C LEU A 99 5.77 0.25 2.78
N VAL A 100 4.88 -0.24 3.65
CA VAL A 100 4.82 0.18 5.06
C VAL A 100 6.15 -0.13 5.76
N ASN A 101 6.70 -1.34 5.57
CA ASN A 101 7.99 -1.71 6.12
C ASN A 101 9.16 -0.88 5.55
N LEU A 102 9.08 -0.49 4.26
CA LEU A 102 10.09 0.36 3.62
C LEU A 102 10.08 1.79 4.19
N PHE A 103 8.90 2.34 4.47
CA PHE A 103 8.74 3.74 4.90
C PHE A 103 8.65 3.93 6.42
N SER A 104 8.49 2.86 7.20
CA SER A 104 8.41 2.96 8.66
C SER A 104 9.72 3.47 9.27
N SER A 105 9.60 4.35 10.26
CA SER A 105 10.70 4.86 11.07
C SER A 105 10.26 5.03 12.51
N ASP A 106 11.13 4.69 13.45
CA ASP A 106 10.90 4.93 14.88
C ASP A 106 10.98 6.43 15.25
N GLU A 107 11.51 7.27 14.34
CA GLU A 107 11.69 8.71 14.55
C GLU A 107 10.42 9.53 14.24
N ASP A 108 9.53 9.04 13.37
CA ASP A 108 8.30 9.73 12.98
C ASP A 108 7.14 8.76 12.71
N ALA A 109 6.19 8.74 13.65
CA ALA A 109 4.99 7.91 13.57
C ALA A 109 3.98 8.33 12.48
N HIS A 110 4.17 9.50 11.84
CA HIS A 110 3.32 9.98 10.76
C HIS A 110 3.87 9.68 9.36
N LEU A 111 5.04 9.04 9.26
CA LEU A 111 5.54 8.55 7.97
C LEU A 111 4.78 7.29 7.57
N GLY A 112 4.17 7.32 6.38
CA GLY A 112 3.44 6.15 5.90
C GLY A 112 2.55 6.43 4.70
N LEU A 113 1.70 5.45 4.41
CA LEU A 113 0.72 5.50 3.34
C LEU A 113 -0.62 6.00 3.88
N TYR A 114 -1.21 6.96 3.16
CA TYR A 114 -2.51 7.53 3.49
C TYR A 114 -3.40 7.48 2.25
N GLY A 115 -4.61 6.98 2.44
CA GLY A 115 -5.54 6.79 1.32
C GLY A 115 -6.83 6.12 1.76
N ALA A 116 -7.51 5.52 0.80
CA ALA A 116 -8.77 4.83 1.00
C ALA A 116 -8.67 3.38 0.49
N PHE A 117 -9.38 2.49 1.15
CA PHE A 117 -9.65 1.15 0.65
C PHE A 117 -11.06 1.10 0.09
N GLY A 118 -11.19 0.72 -1.18
CA GLY A 118 -12.50 0.48 -1.79
C GLY A 118 -13.17 -0.74 -1.17
N TYR A 119 -14.50 -0.74 -1.13
CA TYR A 119 -15.28 -1.86 -0.61
C TYR A 119 -14.96 -3.18 -1.34
N ASP A 120 -14.75 -3.10 -2.66
CA ASP A 120 -14.50 -4.26 -3.52
C ASP A 120 -13.21 -5.01 -3.18
N LEU A 121 -12.31 -4.38 -2.42
CA LEU A 121 -11.07 -4.99 -1.96
C LEU A 121 -11.32 -6.18 -1.01
N ALA A 122 -12.45 -6.20 -0.30
CA ALA A 122 -12.85 -7.30 0.57
C ALA A 122 -13.05 -8.62 -0.21
N PHE A 123 -13.55 -8.53 -1.45
CA PHE A 123 -13.78 -9.70 -2.30
C PHE A 123 -12.49 -10.39 -2.75
N GLN A 124 -11.31 -9.80 -2.51
CA GLN A 124 -10.04 -10.48 -2.78
C GLN A 124 -9.74 -11.64 -1.81
N PHE A 125 -10.49 -11.75 -0.71
CA PHE A 125 -10.31 -12.76 0.34
C PHE A 125 -11.48 -13.74 0.48
N GLU A 126 -12.61 -13.46 -0.16
CA GLU A 126 -13.80 -14.30 -0.15
C GLU A 126 -13.73 -15.31 -1.30
N GLN A 127 -13.08 -16.45 -1.04
CA GLN A 127 -13.25 -17.71 -1.77
C GLN A 127 -13.43 -18.86 -0.79
#